data_AF-A0A920AB68-F1
#
_entry.id   AF-A0A920AB68-F1
#
_cell.length_a   1.000
_cell.length_b   1.000
_cell.length_c   1.000
_cell.angle_alpha   90.00
_cell.angle_beta   90.00
_cell.angle_gamma   90.00
#
_symmetry.space_group_name_H-M   'P 1'
#
loop_
_entity.id
_entity.type
_entity.pdbx_description
1 polymer ?
#
loop_
_entity_poly.entity_id
_entity_poly.type
_entity_poly.pdbx_seq_one_letter_code
_entity_poly.pdbx_strand_id
1 'polypeptide(L)'
;MIPEAWQNDKEMSLKKKAFYEYSSSFMEPWDGPASIVFTDGKMVGAVLDRNGLRPSRFYVTDNDKVIMASEVGVLPVNPRNVVSKGRLQPGKMFLIDFEKGKLISDEEIKKDVASQHPYKEWNSNQIVNLKDLSASKNEDIQEDLIPKMQAFGYTTETLEFMLLPLVTELRDPLGSMGNDAALACLSDKPRMIYDYFKQLFAQITNPPIDSIREEVIMSLKCLIGPEGNLLENNEKKRS
;
A
#
# COMPACT_ATOMS: atom_id res chain seq x y z
N MET A 1 7.00 6.32 -5.45
CA MET A 1 7.62 5.62 -4.31
C MET A 1 6.70 5.56 -3.10
N ILE A 2 6.23 6.69 -2.56
CA ILE A 2 5.32 6.71 -1.39
C ILE A 2 3.95 7.27 -1.82
N PRO A 3 3.12 6.49 -2.53
CA PRO A 3 1.79 6.94 -2.94
C PRO A 3 0.84 6.99 -1.74
N GLU A 4 -0.11 7.92 -1.76
CA GLU A 4 -1.22 7.90 -0.81
C GLU A 4 -2.15 6.70 -1.05
N ALA A 5 -2.92 6.30 -0.04
CA ALA A 5 -3.92 5.27 -0.21
C ALA A 5 -5.02 5.74 -1.19
N TRP A 6 -5.13 5.10 -2.35
CA TRP A 6 -5.98 5.57 -3.45
C TRP A 6 -7.02 4.55 -3.93
N GLN A 7 -6.80 3.26 -3.67
CA GLN A 7 -7.57 2.17 -4.29
C GLN A 7 -9.02 2.10 -3.79
N ASN A 8 -9.22 2.37 -2.49
CA ASN A 8 -10.53 2.33 -1.82
C ASN A 8 -11.07 3.71 -1.44
N ASP A 9 -10.32 4.78 -1.73
CA ASP A 9 -10.76 6.16 -1.49
C ASP A 9 -11.91 6.52 -2.45
N LYS A 10 -13.09 6.85 -1.93
CA LYS A 10 -14.26 7.21 -2.76
C LYS A 10 -14.31 8.70 -3.12
N GLU A 11 -13.62 9.55 -2.37
CA GLU A 11 -13.63 11.01 -2.51
C GLU A 11 -12.55 11.49 -3.49
N MET A 12 -11.52 10.67 -3.74
CA MET A 12 -10.46 11.01 -4.67
C MET A 12 -10.95 11.18 -6.11
N SER A 13 -10.48 12.26 -6.75
CA SER A 13 -10.82 12.59 -8.14
C SER A 13 -10.36 11.50 -9.12
N LEU A 14 -11.12 11.32 -10.20
CA LEU A 14 -10.85 10.28 -11.21
C LEU A 14 -9.49 10.47 -11.89
N LYS A 15 -9.05 11.71 -12.14
CA LYS A 15 -7.73 11.99 -12.73
C LYS A 15 -6.61 11.52 -11.82
N LYS A 16 -6.72 11.80 -10.53
CA LYS A 16 -5.74 11.43 -9.51
C LYS A 16 -5.70 9.92 -9.31
N LYS A 17 -6.86 9.25 -9.28
CA LYS A 17 -6.93 7.78 -9.26
C LYS A 17 -6.28 7.16 -10.49
N ALA A 18 -6.54 7.68 -11.69
CA ALA A 18 -5.95 7.16 -12.92
C ALA A 18 -4.42 7.31 -12.93
N PHE A 19 -3.91 8.44 -12.42
CA PHE A 19 -2.47 8.62 -12.23
C PHE A 19 -1.89 7.58 -11.27
N TYR A 20 -2.52 7.34 -10.12
CA TYR A 20 -2.01 6.36 -9.16
C TYR A 20 -2.10 4.92 -9.67
N GLU A 21 -3.17 4.57 -10.38
CA GLU A 21 -3.29 3.29 -11.06
C GLU A 21 -2.17 3.10 -12.09
N TYR A 22 -1.89 4.13 -12.89
CA TYR A 22 -0.75 4.13 -13.81
C TYR A 22 0.57 3.97 -13.04
N SER A 23 0.83 4.78 -12.02
CA SER A 23 2.07 4.73 -11.25
C SER A 23 2.25 3.40 -10.50
N SER A 24 1.17 2.77 -10.04
CA SER A 24 1.23 1.48 -9.33
C SER A 24 1.70 0.33 -10.21
N SER A 25 1.66 0.51 -11.54
CA SER A 25 2.21 -0.46 -12.49
C SER A 25 3.73 -0.40 -12.64
N PHE A 26 4.39 0.67 -12.18
CA PHE A 26 5.85 0.85 -12.35
C PHE A 26 6.66 0.65 -11.08
N MET A 27 6.05 0.90 -9.93
CA MET A 27 6.76 0.92 -8.66
C MET A 27 5.80 0.54 -7.56
N GLU A 28 6.12 -0.55 -6.88
CA GLU A 28 5.45 -0.93 -5.66
C GLU A 28 5.65 0.15 -4.58
N PRO A 29 4.66 0.33 -3.69
CA PRO A 29 4.80 1.28 -2.60
C PRO A 29 5.93 0.89 -1.66
N TRP A 30 6.80 1.86 -1.34
CA TRP A 30 7.77 1.72 -0.27
C TRP A 30 7.06 2.05 1.05
N ASP A 31 6.55 1.01 1.70
CA ASP A 31 5.66 1.13 2.85
C ASP A 31 6.40 1.03 4.20
N GLY A 32 5.72 1.46 5.27
CA GLY A 32 6.23 1.53 6.64
C GLY A 32 6.24 2.94 7.22
N PRO A 33 6.38 3.09 8.55
CA PRO A 33 6.32 4.40 9.20
C PRO A 33 7.41 5.36 8.71
N ALA A 34 7.02 6.41 7.99
CA ALA A 34 7.96 7.33 7.36
C ALA A 34 7.51 8.80 7.49
N SER A 35 8.46 9.66 7.86
CA SER A 35 8.38 11.09 7.65
C SER A 35 9.64 11.52 6.93
N ILE A 36 9.50 11.85 5.65
CA ILE A 36 10.63 12.16 4.79
C ILE A 36 10.59 13.65 4.48
N VAL A 37 11.72 14.31 4.71
CA VAL A 37 11.99 15.66 4.23
C VAL A 37 13.02 15.55 3.12
N PHE A 38 12.78 16.22 1.99
CA PHE A 38 13.61 16.12 0.80
C PHE A 38 13.79 17.49 0.14
N THR A 39 14.82 17.60 -0.69
CA THR A 39 15.08 18.81 -1.48
C THR A 39 15.85 18.44 -2.74
N ASP A 40 15.62 19.18 -3.81
CA ASP A 40 16.38 19.15 -5.07
C ASP A 40 17.28 20.41 -5.23
N GLY A 41 17.40 21.22 -4.17
CA GLY A 41 18.11 22.50 -4.18
C GLY A 41 17.27 23.70 -4.62
N LYS A 42 16.11 23.49 -5.26
CA LYS A 42 15.16 24.54 -5.67
C LYS A 42 13.86 24.53 -4.88
N MET A 43 13.49 23.35 -4.39
CA MET A 43 12.31 23.12 -3.60
C MET A 43 12.68 22.33 -2.36
N VAL A 44 11.94 22.53 -1.27
CA VAL A 44 11.99 21.69 -0.07
C VAL A 44 10.61 21.12 0.15
N GLY A 45 10.53 19.81 0.30
CA GLY A 45 9.28 19.11 0.51
C GLY A 45 9.34 18.14 1.68
N ALA A 46 8.16 17.74 2.13
CA ALA A 46 7.99 16.66 3.08
C ALA A 46 6.76 15.81 2.73
N VAL A 47 6.87 14.51 2.99
CA VAL A 47 5.81 13.53 2.77
C VAL A 47 5.76 12.56 3.95
N LEU A 48 4.56 12.14 4.32
CA LEU A 48 4.34 11.02 5.25
C LEU A 48 4.01 9.75 4.48
N ASP A 49 4.22 8.62 5.15
CA ASP A 49 3.64 7.36 4.70
C ASP A 49 2.10 7.45 4.58
N ARG A 50 1.51 6.48 3.89
CA ARG A 50 0.08 6.47 3.58
C ARG A 50 -0.82 6.42 4.83
N ASN A 51 -0.29 5.94 5.95
CA ASN A 51 -0.99 5.82 7.24
C ASN A 51 -0.70 7.03 8.16
N GLY A 52 0.37 7.78 7.88
CA GLY A 52 0.85 8.88 8.71
C GLY A 52 1.31 8.43 10.09
N LEU A 53 2.08 7.34 10.15
CA LEU A 53 2.53 6.71 11.41
C LEU A 53 3.63 7.50 12.12
N ARG A 54 4.18 8.55 11.49
CA ARG A 54 5.16 9.46 12.08
C ARG A 54 4.61 10.89 12.19
N PRO A 55 4.84 11.57 13.33
CA PRO A 55 4.41 12.95 13.48
C PRO A 55 5.31 13.88 12.66
N SER A 56 4.69 14.88 12.02
CA SER A 56 5.39 16.01 11.43
C SER A 56 4.52 17.26 11.58
N ARG A 57 5.07 18.29 12.21
CA ARG A 57 4.39 19.56 12.51
C ARG A 57 5.21 20.72 11.99
N PHE A 58 4.52 21.77 11.56
CA PHE A 58 5.16 22.95 11.00
C PHE A 58 4.57 24.25 11.50
N TYR A 59 5.42 25.27 11.51
CA TYR A 59 5.09 26.67 11.76
C TYR A 59 5.47 27.49 10.55
N VAL A 60 4.58 28.40 10.13
CA VAL A 60 4.89 29.46 9.17
C VAL A 60 4.89 30.78 9.93
N THR A 61 5.97 31.53 9.83
CA THR A 61 6.12 32.82 10.50
C THR A 61 5.92 33.99 9.54
N ASP A 62 5.74 35.18 10.10
CA ASP A 62 5.54 36.46 9.39
C ASP A 62 6.79 36.97 8.67
N ASN A 63 7.97 36.42 9.00
CA ASN A 63 9.25 36.71 8.36
C ASN A 63 9.68 35.62 7.36
N ASP A 64 8.71 34.99 6.69
CA ASP A 64 8.89 33.99 5.63
C ASP A 64 9.74 32.77 6.02
N LYS A 65 9.76 32.41 7.31
CA LYS A 65 10.40 31.17 7.77
C LYS A 65 9.36 30.07 7.94
N VAL A 66 9.76 28.88 7.50
CA VAL A 66 9.06 27.64 7.80
C VAL A 66 9.93 26.80 8.71
N ILE A 67 9.36 26.36 9.82
CA ILE A 67 10.01 25.46 10.78
C ILE A 67 9.20 24.18 10.80
N MET A 68 9.78 23.07 10.36
CA MET A 68 9.17 21.74 10.40
C MET A 68 10.00 20.80 11.27
N ALA A 69 9.32 20.04 12.14
CA ALA A 69 9.94 19.04 12.98
C ALA A 69 8.94 17.94 13.36
N SER A 70 9.44 16.83 13.92
CA SER A 70 8.59 15.76 14.44
C SER A 70 7.74 16.21 15.63
N GLU A 71 8.17 17.25 16.33
CA GLU A 71 7.52 17.77 17.54
C GLU A 71 7.34 19.30 17.49
N VAL A 72 6.50 19.81 18.39
CA VAL A 72 6.27 21.24 18.59
C VAL A 72 7.21 21.78 19.65
N GLY A 73 7.64 23.04 19.51
CA GLY A 73 8.50 23.68 20.51
C GLY A 73 9.99 23.31 20.43
N VAL A 74 10.45 22.71 19.33
CA VAL A 74 11.87 22.42 19.10
C VAL A 74 12.75 23.67 19.00
N LEU A 75 12.18 24.80 18.61
CA LEU A 75 12.85 26.09 18.53
C LEU A 75 12.02 27.17 19.25
N PRO A 76 12.66 28.14 19.90
CA PRO A 76 11.96 29.27 20.49
C PRO A 76 11.41 30.18 19.37
N VAL A 77 10.08 30.23 19.24
CA VAL A 77 9.38 31.11 18.28
C VAL A 77 8.40 31.98 19.05
N ASN A 78 8.50 33.30 18.88
CA ASN A 78 7.54 34.22 19.49
C ASN A 78 6.13 33.95 18.91
N PRO A 79 5.10 33.66 19.71
CA PRO A 79 3.76 33.38 19.22
C PRO A 79 3.17 34.47 18.35
N ARG A 80 3.58 35.74 18.54
CA ARG A 80 3.12 36.87 17.72
C ARG A 80 3.58 36.79 16.27
N ASN A 81 4.70 36.13 16.02
CA ASN A 81 5.30 36.00 14.70
C ASN A 81 4.73 34.81 13.93
N VAL A 82 3.85 34.01 14.53
CA VAL A 82 3.33 32.80 13.88
C VAL A 82 2.07 33.13 13.08
N VAL A 83 2.17 33.01 11.76
CA VAL A 83 1.06 33.19 10.82
C VAL A 83 0.18 31.94 10.79
N SER A 84 0.78 30.75 10.74
CA SER A 84 0.03 29.50 10.76
C SER A 84 0.80 28.36 11.44
N LYS A 85 0.03 27.39 11.94
CA LYS A 85 0.52 26.15 12.55
C LYS A 85 -0.23 24.99 11.92
N GLY A 86 0.48 23.93 11.56
CA GLY A 86 -0.12 22.77 10.93
C GLY A 86 0.59 21.47 11.25
N ARG A 87 0.02 20.38 10.74
CA ARG A 87 0.62 19.06 10.74
C ARG A 87 0.52 18.46 9.35
N LEU A 88 1.51 17.65 8.98
CA LEU A 88 1.42 16.83 7.79
C LEU A 88 0.39 15.73 8.03
N GLN A 89 -0.46 15.48 7.05
CA GLN A 89 -1.54 14.48 7.12
C GLN A 89 -1.14 13.26 6.29
N PRO A 90 -1.66 12.06 6.63
CA PRO A 90 -1.44 10.86 5.83
C PRO A 90 -1.72 11.11 4.36
N GLY A 91 -0.81 10.69 3.49
CA GLY A 91 -0.95 10.85 2.05
C GLY A 91 -0.82 12.29 1.52
N LYS A 92 -0.68 13.33 2.36
CA LYS A 92 -0.49 14.72 1.90
C LYS A 92 0.99 15.09 1.81
N MET A 93 1.29 15.95 0.85
CA MET A 93 2.61 16.53 0.65
C MET A 93 2.64 17.98 1.15
N PHE A 94 3.78 18.36 1.71
CA PHE A 94 4.14 19.74 2.01
C PHE A 94 5.26 20.13 1.07
N LEU A 95 5.16 21.25 0.34
CA LEU A 95 6.19 21.65 -0.62
C LEU A 95 6.36 23.17 -0.65
N ILE A 96 7.58 23.63 -0.53
CA ILE A 96 7.98 25.02 -0.69
C ILE A 96 8.78 25.12 -1.98
N ASP A 97 8.36 26.03 -2.85
CA ASP A 97 9.07 26.38 -4.09
C ASP A 97 9.77 27.72 -3.87
N PHE A 98 11.11 27.72 -3.83
CA PHE A 98 11.90 28.94 -3.59
C PHE A 98 11.96 29.86 -4.81
N GLU A 99 11.80 29.32 -6.02
CA GLU A 99 11.76 30.15 -7.24
C GLU A 99 10.46 30.95 -7.31
N LYS A 100 9.34 30.34 -6.88
CA LYS A 100 8.04 31.03 -6.77
C LYS A 100 7.83 31.77 -5.45
N GLY A 101 8.67 31.50 -4.44
CA GLY A 101 8.56 32.08 -3.10
C GLY A 101 7.25 31.74 -2.38
N LYS A 102 6.65 30.57 -2.64
CA LYS A 102 5.38 30.18 -2.04
C LYS A 102 5.33 28.73 -1.58
N LEU A 103 4.51 28.49 -0.56
CA LEU A 103 4.06 27.15 -0.18
C LEU A 103 3.05 26.65 -1.22
N ILE A 104 3.32 25.50 -1.83
CA ILE A 104 2.43 24.84 -2.78
C ILE A 104 1.52 23.88 -2.01
N SER A 105 0.22 23.96 -2.29
CA SER A 105 -0.76 23.06 -1.67
C SER A 105 -0.67 21.63 -2.23
N ASP A 106 -1.01 20.63 -1.42
CA ASP A 106 -1.10 19.22 -1.85
C ASP A 106 -1.96 19.04 -3.10
N GLU A 107 -3.10 19.73 -3.15
CA GLU A 107 -4.03 19.68 -4.27
C GLU A 107 -3.43 20.24 -5.55
N GLU A 108 -2.70 21.35 -5.48
CA GLU A 108 -1.99 21.94 -6.63
C GLU A 108 -0.94 20.97 -7.17
N ILE A 109 -0.06 20.43 -6.31
CA ILE A 109 0.99 19.47 -6.69
C ILE A 109 0.38 18.27 -7.42
N LYS A 110 -0.59 17.62 -6.80
CA LYS A 110 -1.15 16.37 -7.32
C LYS A 110 -2.02 16.61 -8.55
N LYS A 111 -2.72 17.73 -8.62
CA LYS A 111 -3.50 18.10 -9.81
C LYS A 111 -2.59 18.33 -11.01
N ASP A 112 -1.46 19.01 -10.82
CA ASP A 112 -0.49 19.26 -11.87
C ASP A 112 0.09 17.95 -12.38
N VAL A 113 0.59 17.09 -11.47
CA VAL A 113 1.15 15.77 -11.82
C VAL A 113 0.13 14.87 -12.51
N ALA A 114 -1.09 14.76 -11.95
CA ALA A 114 -2.15 13.92 -12.53
C ALA A 114 -2.70 14.47 -13.85
N SER A 115 -2.37 15.70 -14.24
CA SER A 115 -2.78 16.32 -15.49
C SER A 115 -1.69 16.35 -16.56
N GLN A 116 -0.47 15.89 -16.28
CA GLN A 116 0.64 15.88 -17.24
C GLN A 116 0.36 14.99 -18.46
N HIS A 117 -0.37 13.89 -18.27
CA HIS A 117 -0.69 12.92 -19.32
C HIS A 117 -2.13 12.42 -19.19
N PRO A 118 -2.73 11.88 -20.27
CA PRO A 118 -4.09 11.33 -20.25
C PRO A 118 -4.11 9.91 -19.62
N TYR A 119 -3.68 9.78 -18.36
CA TYR A 119 -3.51 8.48 -17.68
C TYR A 119 -4.76 7.58 -17.71
N LYS A 120 -5.96 8.18 -17.68
CA LYS A 120 -7.22 7.43 -17.77
C LYS A 120 -7.37 6.70 -19.11
N GLU A 121 -6.99 7.36 -20.20
CA GLU A 121 -7.03 6.77 -21.54
C GLU A 121 -5.99 5.66 -21.65
N TRP A 122 -4.76 5.92 -21.19
CA TRP A 122 -3.69 4.92 -21.19
C TRP A 122 -4.06 3.67 -20.38
N ASN A 123 -4.64 3.84 -19.21
CA ASN A 123 -5.11 2.71 -18.39
C ASN A 123 -6.22 1.94 -19.11
N SER A 124 -7.20 2.64 -19.71
CA SER A 124 -8.31 1.98 -20.42
C SER A 124 -7.85 1.21 -21.66
N ASN A 125 -6.82 1.71 -22.36
CA ASN A 125 -6.29 1.09 -23.57
C ASN A 125 -5.37 -0.10 -23.29
N GLN A 126 -4.80 -0.20 -22.09
CA GLN A 126 -3.71 -1.15 -21.79
C GLN A 126 -4.00 -2.09 -20.62
N ILE A 127 -4.95 -1.77 -19.74
CA ILE A 127 -5.30 -2.63 -18.60
C ILE A 127 -6.53 -3.44 -18.96
N VAL A 128 -6.41 -4.76 -18.86
CA VAL A 128 -7.53 -5.70 -19.02
C VAL A 128 -7.89 -6.25 -17.65
N ASN A 129 -9.15 -6.14 -17.23
CA ASN A 129 -9.58 -6.77 -15.99
C ASN A 129 -9.76 -8.26 -16.22
N LEU A 130 -9.24 -9.08 -15.30
CA LEU A 130 -9.40 -10.54 -15.35
C LEU A 130 -10.88 -10.97 -15.41
N LYS A 131 -11.79 -10.16 -14.85
CA LYS A 131 -13.25 -10.40 -14.88
C LYS A 131 -13.88 -10.27 -16.27
N ASP A 132 -13.23 -9.52 -17.16
CA ASP A 132 -13.71 -9.29 -18.53
C ASP A 132 -13.25 -10.41 -19.47
N LEU A 133 -12.33 -11.27 -19.01
CA LEU A 133 -11.91 -12.46 -19.72
C LEU A 133 -12.93 -13.59 -19.50
N SER A 134 -13.36 -14.23 -20.60
CA SER A 134 -14.25 -15.38 -20.51
C SER A 134 -13.54 -16.56 -19.84
N ALA A 135 -14.01 -16.96 -18.66
CA ALA A 135 -13.57 -18.20 -18.04
C ALA A 135 -14.04 -19.40 -18.89
N SER A 136 -13.14 -20.35 -19.18
CA SER A 136 -13.55 -21.66 -19.70
C SER A 136 -14.46 -22.35 -18.67
N LYS A 137 -15.42 -23.15 -19.14
CA LYS A 137 -16.26 -23.98 -18.26
C LYS A 137 -15.38 -24.75 -17.28
N ASN A 138 -15.82 -24.82 -16.01
CA ASN A 138 -15.24 -25.73 -15.03
C ASN A 138 -15.27 -27.14 -15.62
N GLU A 139 -14.13 -27.82 -15.64
CA GLU A 139 -14.08 -29.24 -15.96
C GLU A 139 -14.88 -30.02 -14.92
N ASP A 140 -15.52 -31.10 -15.35
CA ASP A 140 -16.23 -32.00 -14.44
C ASP A 140 -15.26 -32.58 -13.39
N ILE A 141 -15.77 -32.79 -12.18
CA ILE A 141 -15.02 -33.38 -11.07
C ILE A 141 -14.50 -34.74 -11.52
N GLN A 142 -13.18 -34.86 -11.64
CA GLN A 142 -12.52 -36.09 -12.10
C GLN A 142 -12.67 -37.21 -11.06
N GLU A 143 -12.84 -38.45 -11.53
CA GLU A 143 -12.99 -39.65 -10.69
C GLU A 143 -11.79 -39.87 -9.75
N ASP A 144 -10.60 -39.33 -10.08
CA ASP A 144 -9.35 -39.49 -9.33
C ASP A 144 -9.07 -38.42 -8.24
N LEU A 145 -10.11 -37.76 -7.70
CA LEU A 145 -9.91 -36.66 -6.74
C LEU A 145 -9.20 -37.10 -5.45
N ILE A 146 -9.60 -38.23 -4.85
CA ILE A 146 -9.04 -38.68 -3.56
C ILE A 146 -7.53 -38.99 -3.65
N PRO A 147 -7.05 -39.79 -4.63
CA PRO A 147 -5.61 -40.01 -4.81
C PRO A 147 -4.81 -38.72 -4.99
N LYS A 148 -5.36 -37.73 -5.71
CA LYS A 148 -4.70 -36.42 -5.88
C LYS A 148 -4.62 -35.66 -4.56
N MET A 149 -5.71 -35.61 -3.80
CA MET A 149 -5.74 -34.97 -2.48
C MET A 149 -4.68 -35.59 -1.55
N GLN A 150 -4.56 -36.92 -1.53
CA GLN A 150 -3.53 -37.61 -0.76
C GLN A 150 -2.11 -37.26 -1.22
N ALA A 151 -1.87 -37.21 -2.54
CA ALA A 151 -0.59 -36.82 -3.11
C ALA A 151 -0.19 -35.38 -2.75
N PHE A 152 -1.16 -34.47 -2.63
CA PHE A 152 -0.96 -33.09 -2.17
C PHE A 152 -0.99 -32.93 -0.64
N GLY A 153 -1.04 -34.03 0.12
CA GLY A 153 -0.95 -34.01 1.58
C GLY A 153 -2.23 -33.57 2.30
N TYR A 154 -3.39 -33.55 1.62
CA TYR A 154 -4.66 -33.29 2.29
C TYR A 154 -5.00 -34.43 3.25
N THR A 155 -5.38 -34.07 4.48
CA THR A 155 -5.85 -35.00 5.50
C THR A 155 -7.31 -34.72 5.83
N THR A 156 -8.01 -35.70 6.40
CA THR A 156 -9.38 -35.51 6.90
C THR A 156 -9.46 -34.33 7.87
N GLU A 157 -8.47 -34.19 8.74
CA GLU A 157 -8.37 -33.07 9.69
C GLU A 157 -8.27 -31.72 8.98
N THR A 158 -7.41 -31.60 7.96
CA THR A 158 -7.32 -30.37 7.16
C THR A 158 -8.65 -30.04 6.47
N LEU A 159 -9.37 -31.05 5.98
CA LEU A 159 -10.66 -30.82 5.31
C LEU A 159 -11.74 -30.38 6.31
N GLU A 160 -11.87 -31.06 7.44
CA GLU A 160 -12.90 -30.81 8.43
C GLU A 160 -12.66 -29.52 9.22
N PHE A 161 -11.42 -29.26 9.64
CA PHE A 161 -11.10 -28.11 10.51
C PHE A 161 -10.64 -26.88 9.76
N MET A 162 -10.10 -27.01 8.53
CA MET A 162 -9.64 -25.84 7.76
C MET A 162 -10.57 -25.52 6.59
N LEU A 163 -10.80 -26.47 5.69
CA LEU A 163 -11.52 -26.20 4.44
C LEU A 163 -13.03 -26.01 4.67
N LEU A 164 -13.65 -26.86 5.47
CA LEU A 164 -15.10 -26.81 5.69
C LEU A 164 -15.54 -25.46 6.30
N PRO A 165 -14.90 -24.92 7.37
CA PRO A 165 -15.24 -23.60 7.90
C PRO A 165 -15.07 -22.46 6.89
N LEU A 166 -14.02 -22.50 6.05
CA LEU A 166 -13.81 -21.50 5.00
C LEU A 166 -15.00 -21.43 4.03
N VAL A 167 -15.60 -22.58 3.70
CA VAL A 167 -16.72 -22.67 2.77
C VAL A 167 -18.06 -22.37 3.44
N THR A 168 -18.28 -22.88 4.66
CA THR A 168 -19.58 -22.75 5.34
C THR A 168 -19.73 -21.43 6.10
N GLU A 169 -18.65 -20.92 6.70
CA GLU A 169 -18.65 -19.72 7.54
C GLU A 169 -18.03 -18.49 6.87
N LEU A 170 -17.35 -18.66 5.73
CA LEU A 170 -16.70 -17.58 4.97
C LEU A 170 -15.68 -16.77 5.79
N ARG A 171 -15.02 -17.44 6.74
CA ARG A 171 -13.94 -16.87 7.57
C ARG A 171 -12.86 -17.92 7.80
N ASP A 172 -11.66 -17.45 8.12
CA ASP A 172 -10.59 -18.33 8.55
C ASP A 172 -11.01 -19.13 9.81
N PRO A 173 -10.65 -20.42 9.88
CA PRO A 173 -11.00 -21.29 11.00
C PRO A 173 -10.36 -20.76 12.30
N LEU A 174 -11.14 -20.77 13.39
CA LEU A 174 -10.69 -20.32 14.70
C LEU A 174 -10.37 -21.53 15.59
N GLY A 175 -9.18 -21.49 16.21
CA GLY A 175 -8.72 -22.46 17.19
C GLY A 175 -8.29 -21.78 18.50
N SER A 176 -7.89 -22.59 19.48
CA SER A 176 -7.31 -22.12 20.74
C SER A 176 -6.14 -23.04 21.15
N MET A 177 -5.42 -22.65 22.20
CA MET A 177 -4.16 -23.26 22.65
C MET A 177 -2.96 -23.02 21.71
N GLY A 178 -1.78 -23.39 22.17
CA GLY A 178 -0.54 -23.31 21.38
C GLY A 178 -0.40 -24.51 20.45
N ASN A 179 0.45 -24.37 19.43
CA ASN A 179 0.86 -25.48 18.57
C ASN A 179 1.88 -26.36 19.30
N ASP A 180 1.46 -27.56 19.70
CA ASP A 180 2.26 -28.58 20.39
C ASP A 180 2.93 -29.58 19.42
N ALA A 181 2.70 -29.45 18.12
CA ALA A 181 3.35 -30.29 17.13
C ALA A 181 4.85 -30.02 17.05
N ALA A 182 5.62 -31.06 16.75
CA ALA A 182 7.05 -30.93 16.46
C ALA A 182 7.28 -29.92 15.31
N LEU A 183 8.40 -29.20 15.37
CA LEU A 183 8.85 -28.38 14.24
C LEU A 183 8.95 -29.24 12.98
N ALA A 184 8.68 -28.66 11.82
CA ALA A 184 8.57 -29.43 10.58
C ALA A 184 9.83 -30.26 10.28
N CYS A 185 11.01 -29.71 10.57
CA CYS A 185 12.31 -30.35 10.40
C CYS A 185 12.64 -31.45 11.44
N LEU A 186 11.87 -31.55 12.52
CA LEU A 186 12.00 -32.56 13.59
C LEU A 186 10.85 -33.57 13.59
N SER A 187 9.90 -33.43 12.66
CA SER A 187 8.72 -34.28 12.59
C SER A 187 9.03 -35.62 11.93
N ASP A 188 8.60 -36.71 12.55
CA ASP A 188 8.64 -38.06 11.95
C ASP A 188 7.54 -38.26 10.87
N LYS A 189 6.58 -37.33 10.79
CA LYS A 189 5.52 -37.31 9.76
C LYS A 189 5.94 -36.45 8.57
N PRO A 190 5.47 -36.78 7.34
CA PRO A 190 5.65 -35.91 6.19
C PRO A 190 5.01 -34.54 6.44
N ARG A 191 5.75 -33.47 6.14
CA ARG A 191 5.33 -32.07 6.32
C ARG A 191 5.35 -31.36 4.98
N MET A 192 4.47 -30.38 4.82
CA MET A 192 4.35 -29.62 3.58
C MET A 192 5.39 -28.49 3.55
N ILE A 193 5.79 -28.05 2.36
CA ILE A 193 6.82 -27.01 2.20
C ILE A 193 6.48 -25.75 3.00
N TYR A 194 5.21 -25.36 3.02
CA TYR A 194 4.75 -24.16 3.75
C TYR A 194 4.89 -24.29 5.27
N ASP A 195 5.01 -25.49 5.86
CA ASP A 195 5.23 -25.65 7.31
C ASP A 195 6.60 -25.12 7.77
N TYR A 196 7.57 -25.06 6.85
CA TYR A 196 8.94 -24.60 7.10
C TYR A 196 9.05 -23.07 7.10
N PHE A 197 8.09 -22.37 6.50
CA PHE A 197 8.06 -20.91 6.46
C PHE A 197 7.22 -20.39 7.61
N LYS A 198 7.79 -19.46 8.40
CA LYS A 198 7.07 -18.78 9.49
C LYS A 198 6.78 -17.36 9.07
N GLN A 199 5.53 -16.94 9.25
CA GLN A 199 5.11 -15.58 8.95
C GLN A 199 5.84 -14.63 9.90
N LEU A 200 6.54 -13.65 9.33
CA LEU A 200 7.13 -12.58 10.10
C LEU A 200 6.03 -11.61 10.51
N PHE A 201 6.22 -10.98 11.67
CA PHE A 201 5.32 -9.95 12.15
C PHE A 201 6.12 -8.82 12.79
N ALA A 202 5.55 -7.62 12.74
CA ALA A 202 6.18 -6.44 13.26
C ALA A 202 6.01 -6.37 14.79
N GLN A 203 7.10 -6.03 15.49
CA GLN A 203 7.10 -5.79 16.93
C GLN A 203 7.95 -4.55 17.23
N ILE A 204 7.41 -3.60 18.00
CA ILE A 204 8.10 -2.40 18.49
C ILE A 204 8.55 -1.41 17.39
N THR A 205 9.34 -1.85 16.41
CA THR A 205 9.95 -1.02 15.35
C THR A 205 8.92 -0.35 14.45
N ASN A 206 7.85 -1.07 14.12
CA ASN A 206 6.72 -0.62 13.33
C ASN A 206 5.45 -1.30 13.82
N PRO A 207 4.30 -0.60 13.80
CA PRO A 207 3.03 -1.17 14.24
C PRO A 207 2.42 -2.07 13.15
N PRO A 208 1.73 -3.16 13.52
CA PRO A 208 0.83 -3.86 12.60
C PRO A 208 -0.38 -2.98 12.26
N ILE A 209 -1.03 -3.27 11.13
CA ILE A 209 -2.22 -2.57 10.65
C ILE A 209 -3.46 -3.41 10.96
N ASP A 210 -4.56 -2.78 11.36
CA ASP A 210 -5.86 -3.45 11.54
C ASP A 210 -6.53 -3.64 10.17
N SER A 211 -6.48 -4.85 9.63
CA SER A 211 -6.99 -5.15 8.29
C SER A 211 -8.50 -5.02 8.14
N ILE A 212 -9.25 -4.92 9.25
CA ILE A 212 -10.71 -4.76 9.24
C ILE A 212 -11.07 -3.28 9.37
N ARG A 213 -10.52 -2.60 10.38
CA ARG A 213 -10.86 -1.18 10.66
C ARG A 213 -10.17 -0.22 9.70
N GLU A 214 -9.01 -0.58 9.20
CA GLU A 214 -8.19 0.22 8.29
C GLU A 214 -8.16 -0.41 6.88
N GLU A 215 -9.19 -1.15 6.47
CA GLU A 215 -9.27 -1.78 5.13
C GLU A 215 -9.08 -0.76 3.98
N VAL A 216 -9.50 0.50 4.18
CA VAL A 216 -9.43 1.56 3.16
C VAL A 216 -7.99 1.88 2.70
N ILE A 217 -6.98 1.58 3.50
CA ILE A 217 -5.56 1.79 3.16
C ILE A 217 -4.86 0.53 2.62
N MET A 218 -5.55 -0.62 2.62
CA MET A 218 -5.07 -1.91 2.12
C MET A 218 -5.65 -2.25 0.73
N SER A 219 -5.08 -3.26 0.07
CA SER A 219 -4.93 -3.36 -1.40
C SER A 219 -4.40 -4.76 -1.76
N LEU A 220 -5.23 -5.69 -2.24
CA LEU A 220 -4.79 -6.95 -2.88
C LEU A 220 -4.74 -6.86 -4.41
N LYS A 221 -5.07 -5.71 -5.00
CA LYS A 221 -5.00 -5.53 -6.46
C LYS A 221 -3.54 -5.52 -6.90
N CYS A 222 -3.24 -6.36 -7.88
CA CYS A 222 -1.95 -6.43 -8.54
C CYS A 222 -2.17 -6.37 -10.06
N LEU A 223 -1.26 -5.69 -10.75
CA LEU A 223 -1.16 -5.77 -12.21
C LEU A 223 -0.17 -6.87 -12.56
N ILE A 224 -0.47 -7.63 -13.60
CA ILE A 224 0.39 -8.72 -14.09
C ILE A 224 0.78 -8.35 -15.51
N GLY A 225 2.08 -8.29 -15.78
CA GLY A 225 2.63 -7.89 -17.08
C GLY A 225 4.12 -7.58 -17.00
N PRO A 226 4.73 -7.21 -18.13
CA PRO A 226 6.13 -6.81 -18.18
C PRO A 226 6.35 -5.48 -17.44
N GLU A 227 7.51 -5.36 -16.81
CA GLU A 227 7.94 -4.13 -16.14
C GLU A 227 8.60 -3.18 -17.16
N GLY A 228 8.11 -1.94 -17.20
CA GLY A 228 8.61 -0.89 -18.09
C GLY A 228 9.75 -0.07 -17.49
N ASN A 229 10.32 0.83 -18.29
CA ASN A 229 11.32 1.80 -17.82
C ASN A 229 10.67 2.87 -16.92
N LEU A 230 11.12 2.95 -15.67
CA LEU A 230 10.66 3.91 -14.65
C LEU A 230 10.90 5.39 -15.00
N LEU A 231 11.90 5.69 -15.84
CA LEU A 231 12.33 7.05 -16.12
C LEU A 231 11.56 7.74 -17.26
N GLU A 232 10.71 7.01 -17.98
CA GLU A 232 9.98 7.53 -19.14
C GLU A 232 8.50 7.22 -19.05
N ASN A 233 7.68 8.28 -19.05
CA ASN A 233 6.23 8.16 -19.09
C ASN A 233 5.73 7.99 -20.54
N ASN A 234 5.15 6.84 -20.85
CA ASN A 234 4.41 6.63 -22.09
C ASN A 234 3.30 5.59 -21.92
N GLU A 235 2.46 5.47 -22.95
CA GLU A 235 1.35 4.52 -22.98
C GLU A 235 1.81 3.06 -23.22
N LYS A 236 2.77 2.86 -24.14
CA LYS A 236 3.03 1.56 -24.80
C LYS A 236 4.06 0.66 -24.13
N LYS A 237 4.77 1.07 -23.07
CA LYS A 237 5.81 0.22 -22.44
C LYS A 237 5.29 -0.97 -21.61
N ARG A 238 4.04 -1.40 -21.83
CA ARG A 238 3.41 -2.54 -21.17
C ARG A 238 3.40 -3.83 -22.04
N SER A 239 4.19 -3.88 -23.11
CA SER A 239 4.28 -5.04 -24.04
C SER A 239 5.40 -6.01 -23.69
#